data_AF-A0A9W8I1Y5-F1
#
_entry.id   AF-A0A9W8I1Y5-F1
#
_cell.length_a   1.000
_cell.length_b   1.000
_cell.length_c   1.000
_cell.angle_alpha   90.00
_cell.angle_beta   90.00
_cell.angle_gamma   90.00
#
_symmetry.space_group_name_H-M   'P 1'
#
loop_
_entity.id
_entity.type
_entity.pdbx_description
1 polymer ?
#
loop_
_entity_poly.entity_id
_entity_poly.type
_entity_poly.pdbx_seq_one_letter_code
_entity_poly.pdbx_strand_id
1 'polypeptide(L)'
;EQAKRDRQAEEKRREELKQWHDEQAKRDRQAEEKRREELKQWHDEQAKRDREQAERDEEFRQWRIEQAKRDEIQTQLLSKLIDAQNGALSSNMKTPAMTRQSYGRSGAASHSGTPQVAGSMQGKPDRNMYIETSQRHEKLCKEVQLDDLIEFLGADWKSGWDSVNGGDFKEDIDEILDSYASKCDDDGLKMAGGKIGEKTYQAAFGVLAEAVQSHLSNSSKIKPGMYWYDTHNMHLKCDNDTTRKPDGGFTVSKRCGPSWQNLSVVVEIKGDELKNDSHWIRGQVLCDFRDMSQSEPRRFMVGLAVARHGSVRVYLYTPGRIYSASLGCLPLTAGDKAAEGASEVVAFLLLLHKQLPMDSGYLAKRKGIFSTWLNFSELADAREQKRPSPSVRHYCSEVYGRHSHLNAQQTWVYPVQYEAAGEKGIAFFKFQWEFENDDETAIHEFLLARKVPHVPELLFSTRITAKGFASDDWVCKGEAMLIDDAGESIISKFGGGELLLSDAEIVDIFAGYTHTLIAAAAVDANNKLVLHRDISTGNLMVKNDKSPYIIDWGYGRLC
;
A
#
# COMPACT_ATOMS: atom_id res chain seq x y z
N GLU A 1 6.88 80.11 -27.38
CA GLU A 1 7.06 78.93 -28.26
C GLU A 1 7.06 77.60 -27.49
N GLN A 2 7.74 77.50 -26.35
CA GLN A 2 7.85 76.27 -25.55
C GLN A 2 6.50 75.53 -25.38
N ALA A 3 5.46 76.22 -24.91
CA ALA A 3 4.11 75.63 -24.73
C ALA A 3 3.45 75.07 -26.02
N LYS A 4 3.91 75.42 -27.24
CA LYS A 4 3.49 74.75 -28.48
C LYS A 4 4.24 73.43 -28.68
N ARG A 5 5.54 73.40 -28.38
CA ARG A 5 6.37 72.18 -28.42
C ARG A 5 5.90 71.16 -27.39
N ASP A 6 5.56 71.62 -26.18
CA ASP A 6 5.07 70.76 -25.10
C ASP A 6 3.72 70.11 -25.47
N ARG A 7 2.79 70.86 -26.07
CA ARG A 7 1.51 70.32 -26.59
C ARG A 7 1.73 69.29 -27.70
N GLN A 8 2.62 69.57 -28.65
CA GLN A 8 2.94 68.61 -29.72
C GLN A 8 3.60 67.33 -29.19
N ALA A 9 4.43 67.44 -28.15
CA ALA A 9 5.02 66.28 -27.48
C ALA A 9 3.98 65.46 -26.68
N GLU A 10 3.00 66.12 -26.06
CA GLU A 10 1.90 65.44 -25.35
C GLU A 10 0.94 64.74 -26.33
N GLU A 11 0.58 65.40 -27.43
CA GLU A 11 -0.26 64.84 -28.49
C GLU A 11 0.39 63.60 -29.12
N LYS A 12 1.69 63.67 -29.45
CA LYS A 12 2.46 62.51 -29.94
C LYS A 12 2.48 61.35 -28.94
N ARG A 13 2.67 61.63 -27.63
CA ARG A 13 2.62 60.60 -26.58
C ARG A 13 1.24 59.95 -26.45
N ARG A 14 0.15 60.71 -26.65
CA ARG A 14 -1.22 60.17 -26.64
C ARG A 14 -1.47 59.26 -27.86
N GLU A 15 -0.93 59.60 -29.02
CA GLU A 15 -1.00 58.73 -30.22
C GLU A 15 -0.16 57.46 -30.03
N GLU A 16 1.07 57.56 -29.54
CA GLU A 16 1.94 56.41 -29.22
C GLU A 16 1.28 55.47 -28.19
N LEU A 17 0.69 56.02 -27.12
CA LEU A 17 -0.03 55.24 -26.11
C LEU A 17 -1.27 54.54 -26.68
N LYS A 18 -2.02 55.22 -27.57
CA LYS A 18 -3.19 54.64 -28.24
C LYS A 18 -2.79 53.48 -29.15
N GLN A 19 -1.75 53.66 -29.97
CA GLN A 19 -1.22 52.59 -30.84
C GLN A 19 -0.77 51.38 -30.02
N TRP A 20 -0.11 51.60 -28.88
CA TRP A 20 0.30 50.54 -27.96
C TRP A 20 -0.90 49.76 -27.39
N HIS A 21 -1.96 50.46 -26.96
CA HIS A 21 -3.19 49.80 -26.49
C HIS A 21 -3.91 49.01 -27.60
N ASP A 22 -3.99 49.56 -28.81
CA ASP A 22 -4.58 48.86 -29.97
C ASP A 22 -3.76 47.61 -30.35
N GLU A 23 -2.43 47.65 -30.23
CA GLU A 23 -1.56 46.49 -30.47
C GLU A 23 -1.71 45.41 -29.38
N GLN A 24 -1.76 45.78 -28.09
CA GLN A 24 -2.03 44.83 -27.01
C GLN A 24 -3.40 44.16 -27.18
N ALA A 25 -4.45 44.94 -27.44
CA ALA A 25 -5.80 44.41 -27.67
C ALA A 25 -5.90 43.50 -28.91
N LYS A 26 -4.95 43.57 -29.84
CA LYS A 26 -4.81 42.63 -30.97
C LYS A 26 -4.09 41.34 -30.55
N ARG A 27 -3.01 41.44 -29.77
CA ARG A 27 -2.28 40.29 -29.22
C ARG A 27 -3.15 39.45 -28.28
N ASP A 28 -3.93 40.11 -27.42
CA ASP A 28 -4.86 39.44 -26.49
C ASP A 28 -5.94 38.65 -27.24
N ARG A 29 -6.53 39.22 -28.30
CA ARG A 29 -7.49 38.51 -29.16
C ARG A 29 -6.88 37.29 -29.85
N GLN A 30 -5.66 37.40 -30.35
CA GLN A 30 -4.95 36.26 -30.97
C GLN A 30 -4.60 35.16 -29.94
N ALA A 31 -4.26 35.55 -28.70
CA ALA A 31 -4.02 34.59 -27.62
C ALA A 31 -5.32 33.91 -27.15
N GLU A 32 -6.44 34.63 -27.10
CA GLU A 32 -7.76 34.08 -26.77
C GLU A 32 -8.28 33.11 -27.86
N GLU A 33 -8.14 33.47 -29.13
CA GLU A 33 -8.48 32.62 -30.28
C GLU A 33 -7.67 31.32 -30.26
N LYS A 34 -6.34 31.41 -30.07
CA LYS A 34 -5.46 30.24 -29.95
C LYS A 34 -5.85 29.32 -28.78
N ARG A 35 -6.14 29.89 -27.60
CA ARG A 35 -6.62 29.11 -26.44
C ARG A 35 -7.96 28.42 -26.72
N ARG A 36 -8.84 29.05 -27.51
CA ARG A 36 -10.14 28.47 -27.89
C ARG A 36 -9.98 27.30 -28.86
N GLU A 37 -9.01 27.37 -29.78
CA GLU A 37 -8.65 26.25 -30.65
C GLU A 37 -8.00 25.10 -29.87
N GLU A 38 -7.03 25.40 -28.98
CA GLU A 38 -6.39 24.42 -28.10
C GLU A 38 -7.43 23.70 -27.21
N LEU A 39 -8.37 24.45 -26.61
CA LEU A 39 -9.45 23.88 -25.79
C LEU A 39 -10.40 23.01 -26.61
N LYS A 40 -10.70 23.40 -27.87
CA LYS A 40 -11.54 22.60 -28.77
C LYS A 40 -10.84 21.28 -29.14
N GLN A 41 -9.56 21.33 -29.51
CA GLN A 41 -8.76 20.13 -29.81
C GLN A 41 -8.71 19.20 -28.60
N TRP A 42 -8.54 19.74 -27.39
CA TRP A 42 -8.56 18.96 -26.15
C TRP A 42 -9.92 18.27 -25.92
N HIS A 43 -11.04 18.97 -26.14
CA HIS A 43 -12.37 18.35 -26.06
C HIS A 43 -12.60 17.25 -27.11
N ASP A 44 -12.17 17.47 -28.36
CA ASP A 44 -12.26 16.48 -29.42
C ASP A 44 -11.40 15.23 -29.11
N GLU A 45 -10.23 15.41 -28.47
CA GLU A 45 -9.36 14.32 -28.03
C GLU A 45 -9.94 13.54 -26.83
N GLN A 46 -10.53 14.23 -25.84
CA GLN A 46 -11.24 13.55 -24.75
C GLN A 46 -12.42 12.72 -25.28
N ALA A 47 -13.24 13.30 -26.16
CA ALA A 47 -14.36 12.60 -26.78
C ALA A 47 -13.93 11.39 -27.65
N LYS A 48 -12.68 11.37 -28.13
CA LYS A 48 -12.07 10.19 -28.77
C LYS A 48 -11.68 9.13 -27.74
N ARG A 49 -10.97 9.52 -26.67
CA ARG A 49 -10.56 8.63 -25.58
C ARG A 49 -11.75 7.96 -24.88
N ASP A 50 -12.85 8.70 -24.68
CA ASP A 50 -14.09 8.17 -24.10
C ASP A 50 -14.74 7.09 -24.97
N ARG A 51 -14.71 7.23 -26.31
CA ARG A 51 -15.20 6.20 -27.24
C ARG A 51 -14.32 4.96 -27.23
N GLU A 52 -12.99 5.15 -27.30
CA GLU A 52 -12.03 4.04 -27.22
C GLU A 52 -12.14 3.28 -25.90
N GLN A 53 -12.48 3.97 -24.80
CA GLN A 53 -12.76 3.32 -23.52
C GLN A 53 -14.08 2.54 -23.54
N ALA A 54 -15.16 3.11 -24.09
CA ALA A 54 -16.45 2.42 -24.21
C ALA A 54 -16.38 1.17 -25.11
N GLU A 55 -15.57 1.21 -26.17
CA GLU A 55 -15.28 0.05 -27.03
C GLU A 55 -14.52 -1.05 -26.26
N ARG A 56 -13.46 -0.70 -25.51
CA ARG A 56 -12.74 -1.64 -24.64
C ARG A 56 -13.62 -2.24 -23.54
N ASP A 57 -14.52 -1.46 -22.95
CA ASP A 57 -15.43 -1.93 -21.90
C ASP A 57 -16.46 -2.94 -22.45
N GLU A 58 -16.93 -2.74 -23.70
CA GLU A 58 -17.81 -3.69 -24.39
C GLU A 58 -17.07 -4.97 -24.82
N GLU A 59 -15.84 -4.87 -25.34
CA GLU A 59 -14.98 -6.03 -25.60
C GLU A 59 -14.75 -6.86 -24.32
N PHE A 60 -14.45 -6.20 -23.20
CA PHE A 60 -14.26 -6.86 -21.91
C PHE A 60 -15.55 -7.50 -21.38
N ARG A 61 -16.72 -6.88 -21.63
CA ARG A 61 -18.03 -7.47 -21.31
C ARG A 61 -18.28 -8.74 -22.13
N GLN A 62 -17.96 -8.74 -23.41
CA GLN A 62 -18.09 -9.93 -24.27
C GLN A 62 -17.11 -11.02 -23.85
N TRP A 63 -15.86 -10.68 -23.55
CA TRP A 63 -14.85 -11.61 -23.03
C TRP A 63 -15.31 -12.30 -21.73
N ARG A 64 -15.91 -11.57 -20.78
CA ARG A 64 -16.49 -12.18 -19.56
C ARG A 64 -17.59 -13.20 -19.86
N ILE A 65 -18.45 -12.92 -20.84
CA ILE A 65 -19.51 -13.85 -21.27
C ILE A 65 -18.90 -15.10 -21.90
N GLU A 66 -17.79 -14.97 -22.62
CA GLU A 66 -17.08 -16.11 -23.20
C GLU A 66 -16.36 -16.96 -22.14
N GLN A 67 -15.69 -16.34 -21.15
CA GLN A 67 -15.06 -17.07 -20.05
C GLN A 67 -16.08 -17.89 -19.26
N ALA A 68 -17.24 -17.30 -18.90
CA ALA A 68 -18.30 -18.02 -18.20
C ALA A 68 -18.77 -19.29 -18.95
N LYS A 69 -18.80 -19.27 -20.29
CA LYS A 69 -19.10 -20.45 -21.12
C LYS A 69 -17.97 -21.48 -21.12
N ARG A 70 -16.71 -21.04 -21.08
CA ARG A 70 -15.53 -21.93 -20.99
C ARG A 70 -15.50 -22.63 -19.64
N ASP A 71 -15.78 -21.92 -18.55
CA ASP A 71 -15.86 -22.47 -17.18
C ASP A 71 -16.98 -23.52 -17.04
N GLU A 72 -18.13 -23.29 -17.67
CA GLU A 72 -19.24 -24.25 -17.71
C GLU A 72 -18.82 -25.55 -18.42
N ILE A 73 -18.16 -25.45 -19.59
CA ILE A 73 -17.64 -26.61 -20.34
C ILE A 73 -16.56 -27.35 -19.54
N GLN A 74 -15.65 -26.61 -18.90
CA GLN A 74 -14.60 -27.19 -18.05
C GLN A 74 -15.18 -27.96 -16.86
N THR A 75 -16.23 -27.44 -16.24
CA THR A 75 -16.95 -28.12 -15.14
C THR A 75 -17.60 -29.42 -15.62
N GLN A 76 -18.22 -29.43 -16.80
CA GLN A 76 -18.79 -30.64 -17.41
C GLN A 76 -17.73 -31.68 -17.80
N LEU A 77 -16.53 -31.26 -18.19
CA LEU A 77 -15.39 -32.16 -18.46
C LEU A 77 -14.80 -32.76 -17.18
N LEU A 78 -14.65 -31.95 -16.12
CA LEU A 78 -14.19 -32.40 -14.80
C LEU A 78 -15.09 -33.50 -14.23
N SER A 79 -16.42 -33.34 -14.32
CA SER A 79 -17.37 -34.38 -13.90
C SER A 79 -17.11 -35.73 -14.59
N LYS A 80 -16.86 -35.73 -15.91
CA LYS A 80 -16.62 -36.96 -16.68
C LYS A 80 -15.24 -37.58 -16.42
N LEU A 81 -14.25 -36.76 -16.04
CA LEU A 81 -12.93 -37.24 -15.66
C LEU A 81 -12.94 -37.94 -14.29
N ILE A 82 -13.70 -37.41 -13.32
CA ILE A 82 -13.85 -38.03 -11.99
C ILE A 82 -14.47 -39.43 -12.09
N ASP A 83 -15.46 -39.63 -12.97
CA ASP A 83 -16.05 -40.94 -13.24
C ASP A 83 -15.04 -41.95 -13.84
N ALA A 84 -14.09 -41.48 -14.65
CA ALA A 84 -13.06 -42.31 -15.26
C ALA A 84 -11.88 -42.62 -14.31
N GLN A 85 -11.52 -41.68 -13.44
CA GLN A 85 -10.33 -41.75 -12.59
C GLN A 85 -10.48 -42.75 -11.43
N ASN A 86 -11.71 -43.05 -11.02
CA ASN A 86 -12.03 -44.13 -10.07
C ASN A 86 -11.68 -45.55 -10.60
N GLY A 87 -11.39 -45.71 -11.90
CA GLY A 87 -11.07 -47.01 -12.50
C GLY A 87 -9.59 -47.38 -12.56
N ALA A 88 -8.64 -46.46 -12.32
CA ALA A 88 -7.24 -46.67 -12.71
C ALA A 88 -6.21 -45.97 -11.78
N LEU A 89 -5.92 -46.58 -10.63
CA LEU A 89 -4.75 -46.24 -9.80
C LEU A 89 -3.94 -47.50 -9.46
N SER A 90 -2.88 -47.76 -10.25
CA SER A 90 -1.84 -48.73 -9.91
C SER A 90 -0.46 -48.28 -10.42
N SER A 91 0.51 -48.27 -9.49
CA SER A 91 1.97 -48.34 -9.68
C SER A 91 2.77 -47.17 -10.32
N ASN A 92 3.31 -46.33 -9.42
CA ASN A 92 4.77 -46.11 -9.17
C ASN A 92 5.74 -45.41 -10.16
N MET A 93 6.13 -44.19 -9.76
CA MET A 93 7.52 -43.78 -9.34
C MET A 93 8.77 -44.11 -10.19
N LYS A 94 9.58 -43.09 -10.59
CA LYS A 94 10.77 -42.52 -9.86
C LYS A 94 11.68 -41.56 -10.68
N THR A 95 12.40 -40.67 -9.97
CA THR A 95 13.35 -39.61 -10.43
C THR A 95 14.84 -40.04 -10.43
N PRO A 96 15.84 -39.29 -10.97
CA PRO A 96 16.72 -38.41 -10.13
C PRO A 96 17.39 -37.16 -10.81
N ALA A 97 18.51 -36.65 -10.25
CA ALA A 97 18.89 -35.21 -10.09
C ALA A 97 20.15 -34.66 -10.86
N MET A 98 20.73 -33.56 -10.34
CA MET A 98 21.91 -32.72 -10.75
C MET A 98 21.68 -31.57 -11.78
N THR A 99 22.53 -30.50 -11.93
CA THR A 99 23.09 -29.45 -10.99
C THR A 99 24.38 -28.75 -11.53
N ARG A 100 24.45 -27.39 -11.63
CA ARG A 100 25.69 -26.53 -11.45
C ARG A 100 25.59 -24.99 -11.74
N GLN A 101 26.09 -24.20 -10.77
CA GLN A 101 27.01 -23.01 -10.84
C GLN A 101 26.85 -21.81 -11.84
N SER A 102 26.35 -20.68 -11.28
CA SER A 102 26.95 -19.30 -11.22
C SER A 102 27.48 -18.54 -12.46
N TYR A 103 27.02 -17.29 -12.66
CA TYR A 103 27.81 -16.02 -12.62
C TYR A 103 26.95 -14.77 -12.97
N GLY A 104 27.31 -13.58 -12.47
CA GLY A 104 27.22 -12.33 -13.26
C GLY A 104 26.00 -11.40 -13.15
N ARG A 105 26.01 -10.51 -12.15
CA ARG A 105 25.47 -9.13 -12.09
C ARG A 105 24.56 -8.65 -13.26
N SER A 106 23.26 -8.47 -12.99
CA SER A 106 22.24 -7.90 -13.89
C SER A 106 21.79 -6.49 -13.49
N GLY A 107 21.10 -5.80 -14.40
CA GLY A 107 20.31 -4.59 -14.10
C GLY A 107 18.90 -4.98 -13.68
N ALA A 108 18.37 -4.35 -12.64
CA ALA A 108 17.02 -4.62 -12.14
C ALA A 108 15.95 -3.99 -13.04
N ALA A 109 14.85 -4.71 -13.24
CA ALA A 109 13.89 -4.45 -14.29
C ALA A 109 12.60 -3.78 -13.80
N SER A 110 12.13 -2.77 -14.53
CA SER A 110 10.83 -2.16 -14.29
C SER A 110 9.69 -3.09 -14.73
N HIS A 111 8.83 -3.48 -13.78
CA HIS A 111 7.61 -4.23 -14.08
C HIS A 111 6.51 -3.28 -14.54
N SER A 112 6.28 -3.24 -15.85
CA SER A 112 5.03 -2.74 -16.40
C SER A 112 3.94 -3.78 -16.18
N GLY A 113 3.11 -3.55 -15.16
CA GLY A 113 1.94 -4.38 -14.90
C GLY A 113 0.96 -4.39 -16.06
N THR A 114 0.17 -5.47 -16.15
CA THR A 114 -0.99 -5.62 -17.04
C THR A 114 -1.80 -4.32 -17.12
N PRO A 115 -2.29 -3.88 -18.30
CA PRO A 115 -2.84 -2.54 -18.51
C PRO A 115 -3.77 -2.12 -17.38
N GLN A 116 -3.30 -1.18 -16.57
CA GLN A 116 -4.15 -0.53 -15.60
C GLN A 116 -5.27 0.12 -16.40
N VAL A 117 -6.53 -0.20 -16.07
CA VAL A 117 -7.63 0.70 -16.42
C VAL A 117 -7.24 2.02 -15.80
N ALA A 118 -6.86 2.98 -16.63
CA ALA A 118 -6.41 4.28 -16.17
C ALA A 118 -7.59 4.93 -15.47
N GLY A 119 -7.63 4.78 -14.13
CA GLY A 119 -8.58 5.47 -13.29
C GLY A 119 -8.47 6.94 -13.65
N SER A 120 -9.55 7.47 -14.23
CA SER A 120 -9.54 8.76 -14.89
C SER A 120 -8.92 9.81 -13.98
N MET A 121 -8.09 10.70 -14.54
CA MET A 121 -7.54 11.84 -13.79
C MET A 121 -8.70 12.67 -13.24
N GLN A 122 -9.05 12.42 -11.99
CA GLN A 122 -10.04 13.17 -11.23
C GLN A 122 -9.35 13.87 -10.07
N GLY A 123 -9.92 15.00 -9.66
CA GLY A 123 -9.34 15.89 -8.67
C GLY A 123 -9.40 15.32 -7.25
N LYS A 124 -9.71 16.18 -6.27
CA LYS A 124 -9.91 15.75 -4.88
C LYS A 124 -10.85 14.53 -4.85
N PRO A 125 -10.47 13.43 -4.16
CA PRO A 125 -11.32 12.24 -4.09
C PRO A 125 -12.71 12.63 -3.60
N ASP A 126 -13.73 12.31 -4.40
CA ASP A 126 -15.11 12.67 -4.06
C ASP A 126 -15.55 11.91 -2.80
N ARG A 127 -16.42 12.54 -2.00
CA ARG A 127 -17.04 11.94 -0.82
C ARG A 127 -17.69 10.59 -1.15
N ASN A 128 -18.26 10.46 -2.35
CA ASN A 128 -18.84 9.21 -2.84
C ASN A 128 -17.80 8.09 -2.94
N MET A 129 -16.57 8.37 -3.40
CA MET A 129 -15.49 7.38 -3.50
C MET A 129 -15.12 6.79 -2.13
N TYR A 130 -15.10 7.62 -1.07
CA TYR A 130 -14.87 7.14 0.29
C TYR A 130 -16.04 6.27 0.79
N ILE A 131 -17.28 6.69 0.55
CA ILE A 131 -18.47 5.92 0.92
C ILE A 131 -18.48 4.55 0.24
N GLU A 132 -18.26 4.51 -1.09
CA GLU A 132 -18.13 3.27 -1.86
C GLU A 132 -16.99 2.38 -1.35
N THR A 133 -15.84 2.97 -1.00
CA THR A 133 -14.70 2.24 -0.45
C THR A 133 -15.06 1.60 0.89
N SER A 134 -15.75 2.32 1.79
CA SER A 134 -16.22 1.78 3.06
C SER A 134 -17.24 0.65 2.86
N GLN A 135 -18.20 0.81 1.95
CA GLN A 135 -19.22 -0.20 1.66
C GLN A 135 -18.61 -1.46 1.04
N ARG A 136 -17.66 -1.32 0.11
CA ARG A 136 -16.94 -2.44 -0.53
C ARG A 136 -16.18 -3.31 0.48
N HIS A 137 -15.69 -2.71 1.58
CA HIS A 137 -14.91 -3.38 2.62
C HIS A 137 -15.72 -3.61 3.92
N GLU A 138 -17.04 -3.39 3.91
CA GLU A 138 -17.86 -3.47 5.12
C GLU A 138 -17.81 -4.85 5.78
N LYS A 139 -17.77 -5.92 4.97
CA LYS A 139 -17.64 -7.32 5.46
C LYS A 139 -16.32 -7.61 6.19
N LEU A 140 -15.30 -6.76 6.02
CA LEU A 140 -14.00 -6.88 6.70
C LEU A 140 -13.92 -6.00 7.95
N CYS A 141 -14.90 -5.11 8.16
CA CYS A 141 -14.95 -4.20 9.28
C CYS A 141 -15.63 -4.90 10.48
N LYS A 142 -14.91 -5.07 11.59
CA LYS A 142 -15.44 -5.61 12.85
C LYS A 142 -15.26 -4.59 13.97
N GLU A 143 -16.34 -4.31 14.70
CA GLU A 143 -16.27 -3.58 15.96
C GLU A 143 -15.90 -4.54 17.10
N VAL A 144 -14.93 -4.14 17.92
CA VAL A 144 -14.34 -4.93 19.01
C VAL A 144 -14.06 -4.05 20.23
N GLN A 145 -13.73 -4.64 21.38
CA GLN A 145 -13.26 -3.85 22.52
C GLN A 145 -11.83 -3.35 22.28
N LEU A 146 -11.44 -2.29 22.99
CA LEU A 146 -10.11 -1.71 22.87
C LEU A 146 -9.01 -2.69 23.32
N ASP A 147 -9.27 -3.48 24.37
CA ASP A 147 -8.36 -4.54 24.82
C ASP A 147 -8.15 -5.60 23.73
N ASP A 148 -9.22 -6.11 23.10
CA ASP A 148 -9.13 -7.08 21.99
C ASP A 148 -8.26 -6.52 20.85
N LEU A 149 -8.46 -5.23 20.51
CA LEU A 149 -7.73 -4.54 19.45
C LEU A 149 -6.22 -4.47 19.76
N ILE A 150 -5.87 -4.20 21.02
CA ILE A 150 -4.47 -4.15 21.48
C ILE A 150 -3.86 -5.56 21.54
N GLU A 151 -4.64 -6.59 21.90
CA GLU A 151 -4.19 -7.99 21.88
C GLU A 151 -3.91 -8.53 20.47
N PHE A 152 -4.58 -8.02 19.43
CA PHE A 152 -4.21 -8.32 18.03
C PHE A 152 -2.84 -7.78 17.63
N LEU A 153 -2.34 -6.73 18.29
CA LEU A 153 -0.99 -6.20 18.06
C LEU A 153 0.10 -7.08 18.72
N GLY A 154 -0.25 -7.82 19.77
CA GLY A 154 0.56 -8.86 20.40
C GLY A 154 0.94 -8.57 21.86
N ALA A 155 1.64 -9.52 22.50
CA ALA A 155 1.94 -9.47 23.94
C ALA A 155 2.71 -8.21 24.38
N ASP A 156 3.67 -7.73 23.59
CA ASP A 156 4.44 -6.51 23.89
C ASP A 156 3.51 -5.28 23.99
N TRP A 157 2.52 -5.21 23.10
CA TRP A 157 1.52 -4.14 23.07
C TRP A 157 0.54 -4.24 24.23
N LYS A 158 0.02 -5.43 24.53
CA LYS A 158 -0.88 -5.67 25.67
C LYS A 158 -0.20 -5.38 27.01
N SER A 159 1.01 -5.89 27.23
CA SER A 159 1.82 -5.54 28.43
C SER A 159 2.15 -4.04 28.49
N GLY A 160 2.39 -3.41 27.34
CA GLY A 160 2.52 -1.96 27.24
C GLY A 160 1.30 -1.20 27.73
N TRP A 161 0.12 -1.63 27.30
CA TRP A 161 -1.19 -1.06 27.63
C TRP A 161 -1.55 -1.30 29.09
N ASP A 162 -1.39 -2.52 29.59
CA ASP A 162 -1.68 -2.86 30.99
C ASP A 162 -0.82 -2.04 31.97
N SER A 163 0.41 -1.67 31.60
CA SER A 163 1.23 -0.72 32.38
C SER A 163 0.74 0.72 32.29
N VAL A 164 0.31 1.21 31.12
CA VAL A 164 -0.21 2.59 30.99
C VAL A 164 -1.57 2.75 31.66
N ASN A 165 -2.48 1.79 31.45
CA ASN A 165 -3.84 1.80 31.96
C ASN A 165 -3.95 1.30 33.43
N GLY A 166 -2.99 0.48 33.88
CA GLY A 166 -2.95 -0.08 35.24
C GLY A 166 -2.57 0.91 36.36
N GLY A 167 -2.28 2.17 36.01
CA GLY A 167 -2.06 3.26 36.97
C GLY A 167 -0.62 3.79 37.07
N ASP A 168 0.38 3.12 36.48
CA ASP A 168 1.81 3.56 36.52
C ASP A 168 2.02 4.98 35.93
N PHE A 169 1.09 5.39 35.07
CA PHE A 169 1.07 6.66 34.33
C PHE A 169 -0.07 7.58 34.73
N LYS A 170 -0.79 7.32 35.84
CA LYS A 170 -1.93 8.15 36.22
C LYS A 170 -1.54 9.62 36.43
N GLU A 171 -0.46 9.87 37.17
CA GLU A 171 0.08 11.22 37.38
C GLU A 171 0.50 11.88 36.04
N ASP A 172 1.13 11.12 35.13
CA ASP A 172 1.50 11.61 33.80
C ASP A 172 0.26 11.96 32.95
N ILE A 173 -0.82 11.19 33.06
CA ILE A 173 -2.09 11.43 32.35
C ILE A 173 -2.77 12.69 32.91
N ASP A 174 -2.85 12.82 34.23
CA ASP A 174 -3.48 13.96 34.90
C ASP A 174 -2.71 15.27 34.56
N GLU A 175 -1.36 15.27 34.61
CA GLU A 175 -0.52 16.41 34.21
C GLU A 175 -0.67 16.79 32.72
N ILE A 176 -0.79 15.81 31.81
CA ILE A 176 -1.03 16.05 30.39
C ILE A 176 -2.42 16.67 30.18
N LEU A 177 -3.45 16.18 30.87
CA LEU A 177 -4.81 16.70 30.77
C LEU A 177 -4.92 18.13 31.32
N ASP A 178 -4.24 18.46 32.41
CA ASP A 178 -4.16 19.83 32.94
C ASP A 178 -3.42 20.77 31.97
N SER A 179 -2.28 20.34 31.42
CA SER A 179 -1.55 21.12 30.43
C SER A 179 -2.38 21.35 29.15
N TYR A 180 -3.10 20.33 28.70
CA TYR A 180 -4.03 20.40 27.59
C TYR A 180 -5.18 21.40 27.87
N ALA A 181 -5.81 21.28 29.03
CA ALA A 181 -6.93 22.13 29.43
C ALA A 181 -6.52 23.61 29.54
N SER A 182 -5.31 23.90 30.03
CA SER A 182 -4.75 25.26 30.07
C SER A 182 -4.54 25.81 28.66
N LYS A 183 -3.87 25.07 27.77
CA LYS A 183 -3.65 25.52 26.38
C LYS A 183 -4.96 25.74 25.63
N CYS A 184 -5.96 24.89 25.85
CA CYS A 184 -7.29 25.08 25.25
C CYS A 184 -8.07 26.28 25.82
N ASP A 185 -7.75 26.78 27.03
CA ASP A 185 -8.24 28.09 27.48
C ASP A 185 -7.51 29.23 26.75
N ASP A 186 -6.18 29.18 26.71
CA ASP A 186 -5.33 30.21 26.09
C ASP A 186 -5.64 30.42 24.60
N ASP A 187 -5.84 29.31 23.86
CA ASP A 187 -6.21 29.31 22.43
C ASP A 187 -7.72 29.58 22.20
N GLY A 188 -8.52 29.75 23.25
CA GLY A 188 -9.96 30.00 23.15
C GLY A 188 -10.77 28.83 22.58
N LEU A 189 -10.30 27.59 22.75
CA LEU A 189 -10.89 26.38 22.19
C LEU A 189 -12.02 25.78 23.05
N LYS A 190 -12.13 26.14 24.34
CA LYS A 190 -13.21 25.65 25.21
C LYS A 190 -14.56 26.28 24.84
N MET A 191 -15.53 25.43 24.50
CA MET A 191 -16.82 25.87 23.96
C MET A 191 -18.01 25.40 24.82
N ALA A 192 -18.92 26.33 25.11
CA ALA A 192 -20.18 26.05 25.78
C ALA A 192 -21.30 25.76 24.78
N GLY A 193 -21.74 24.50 24.69
CA GLY A 193 -23.06 24.12 24.13
C GLY A 193 -23.31 24.30 22.62
N GLY A 194 -22.28 24.57 21.81
CA GLY A 194 -22.40 24.70 20.36
C GLY A 194 -22.05 23.42 19.58
N LYS A 195 -22.43 23.36 18.29
CA LYS A 195 -21.84 22.38 17.35
C LYS A 195 -20.38 22.75 17.08
N ILE A 196 -19.47 21.82 17.29
CA ILE A 196 -18.05 21.99 17.03
C ILE A 196 -17.74 21.57 15.58
N GLY A 197 -16.99 22.42 14.86
CA GLY A 197 -16.56 22.16 13.49
C GLY A 197 -15.19 21.49 13.42
N GLU A 198 -14.90 20.86 12.27
CA GLU A 198 -13.65 20.16 11.96
C GLU A 198 -12.37 20.92 12.39
N LYS A 199 -12.27 22.22 12.06
CA LYS A 199 -11.11 23.05 12.42
C LYS A 199 -10.84 23.15 13.92
N THR A 200 -11.88 23.16 14.75
CA THR A 200 -11.74 23.23 16.21
C THR A 200 -11.27 21.89 16.76
N TYR A 201 -11.79 20.77 16.25
CA TYR A 201 -11.27 19.44 16.59
C TYR A 201 -9.83 19.24 16.10
N GLN A 202 -9.47 19.79 14.93
CA GLN A 202 -8.11 19.74 14.39
C GLN A 202 -7.12 20.47 15.33
N ALA A 203 -7.41 21.72 15.67
CA ALA A 203 -6.59 22.51 16.59
C ALA A 203 -6.46 21.81 17.95
N ALA A 204 -7.59 21.35 18.50
CA ALA A 204 -7.63 20.64 19.75
C ALA A 204 -6.82 19.33 19.76
N PHE A 205 -6.93 18.49 18.72
CA PHE A 205 -6.13 17.27 18.65
C PHE A 205 -4.63 17.58 18.53
N GLY A 206 -4.28 18.66 17.81
CA GLY A 206 -2.91 19.19 17.76
C GLY A 206 -2.39 19.59 19.15
N VAL A 207 -3.16 20.39 19.89
CA VAL A 207 -2.81 20.81 21.27
C VAL A 207 -2.62 19.61 22.20
N LEU A 208 -3.44 18.55 22.07
CA LEU A 208 -3.31 17.31 22.84
C LEU A 208 -2.02 16.56 22.48
N ALA A 209 -1.75 16.36 21.20
CA ALA A 209 -0.55 15.69 20.72
C ALA A 209 0.73 16.44 21.12
N GLU A 210 0.69 17.77 21.13
CA GLU A 210 1.77 18.63 21.63
C GLU A 210 1.93 18.58 23.15
N ALA A 211 0.84 18.49 23.91
CA ALA A 211 0.90 18.32 25.37
C ALA A 211 1.59 17.01 25.75
N VAL A 212 1.18 15.89 25.13
CA VAL A 212 1.84 14.59 25.27
C VAL A 212 3.33 14.68 24.89
N GLN A 213 3.68 15.29 23.75
CA GLN A 213 5.08 15.41 23.31
C GLN A 213 5.93 16.32 24.22
N SER A 214 5.34 17.37 24.78
CA SER A 214 6.00 18.27 25.73
C SER A 214 6.28 17.55 27.04
N HIS A 215 5.29 16.83 27.57
CA HIS A 215 5.43 16.01 28.78
C HIS A 215 6.53 14.96 28.64
N LEU A 216 6.47 14.16 27.56
CA LEU A 216 7.47 13.14 27.26
C LEU A 216 8.87 13.69 27.01
N SER A 217 9.01 14.96 26.62
CA SER A 217 10.33 15.59 26.45
C SER A 217 10.99 15.95 27.79
N ASN A 218 10.18 16.10 28.85
CA ASN A 218 10.62 16.42 30.21
C ASN A 218 10.66 15.18 31.12
N SER A 219 9.85 14.15 30.83
CA SER A 219 9.78 12.90 31.59
C SER A 219 10.99 11.98 31.31
N SER A 220 11.37 11.20 32.32
CA SER A 220 12.38 10.15 32.21
C SER A 220 11.80 8.76 31.93
N LYS A 221 10.48 8.56 32.11
CA LYS A 221 9.80 7.26 31.98
C LYS A 221 9.72 6.77 30.52
N ILE A 222 9.36 7.68 29.60
CA ILE A 222 9.20 7.40 28.16
C ILE A 222 9.87 8.55 27.40
N LYS A 223 10.80 8.25 26.49
CA LYS A 223 11.40 9.27 25.61
C LYS A 223 10.48 9.57 24.41
N PRO A 224 10.49 10.80 23.85
CA PRO A 224 9.68 11.10 22.67
C PRO A 224 10.16 10.31 21.45
N GLY A 225 9.44 9.25 21.11
CA GLY A 225 9.72 8.42 19.92
C GLY A 225 8.84 8.71 18.71
N MET A 226 7.79 9.53 18.87
CA MET A 226 6.88 9.94 17.80
C MET A 226 6.76 11.45 17.71
N TYR A 227 6.40 11.94 16.53
CA TYR A 227 6.23 13.34 16.20
C TYR A 227 4.91 13.52 15.45
N TRP A 228 4.11 14.48 15.91
CA TRP A 228 2.84 14.84 15.30
C TRP A 228 3.09 15.77 14.11
N TYR A 229 2.37 15.52 13.02
CA TYR A 229 2.32 16.40 11.87
C TYR A 229 0.87 16.71 11.55
N ASP A 230 0.52 17.98 11.67
CA ASP A 230 -0.73 18.51 11.16
C ASP A 230 -0.67 18.58 9.62
N THR A 231 -1.26 17.58 8.96
CA THR A 231 -1.28 17.47 7.49
C THR A 231 -2.55 18.03 6.87
N HIS A 232 -3.43 18.70 7.63
CA HIS A 232 -4.68 19.29 7.13
C HIS A 232 -4.49 20.42 6.10
N ASN A 233 -3.26 20.76 5.71
CA ASN A 233 -2.95 21.58 4.51
C ASN A 233 -1.87 20.97 3.59
N MET A 234 -1.39 19.76 3.86
CA MET A 234 -0.31 19.12 3.11
C MET A 234 -0.84 18.10 2.11
N HIS A 235 -0.36 18.15 0.87
CA HIS A 235 -0.63 17.13 -0.13
C HIS A 235 0.50 16.08 -0.10
N LEU A 236 0.19 14.89 0.42
CA LEU A 236 1.09 13.75 0.40
C LEU A 236 0.98 13.06 -0.95
N LYS A 237 2.11 12.95 -1.66
CA LYS A 237 2.20 12.27 -2.94
C LYS A 237 2.11 10.76 -2.74
N CYS A 238 1.18 10.12 -3.44
CA CYS A 238 1.03 8.67 -3.52
C CYS A 238 1.92 8.10 -4.64
N ASP A 239 2.18 6.79 -4.63
CA ASP A 239 3.14 6.17 -5.56
C ASP A 239 2.64 6.17 -7.03
N ASN A 240 1.34 6.40 -7.24
CA ASN A 240 0.68 6.55 -8.55
C ASN A 240 0.58 8.01 -9.04
N ASP A 241 1.47 8.90 -8.59
CA ASP A 241 1.49 10.35 -8.85
C ASP A 241 0.24 11.15 -8.38
N THR A 242 -0.79 10.50 -7.84
CA THR A 242 -1.91 11.23 -7.21
C THR A 242 -1.48 11.85 -5.89
N THR A 243 -2.29 12.78 -5.34
CA THR A 243 -2.05 13.32 -4.00
C THR A 243 -3.26 13.12 -3.12
N ARG A 244 -3.01 12.74 -1.88
CA ARG A 244 -4.01 12.64 -0.81
C ARG A 244 -3.53 13.35 0.44
N LYS A 245 -4.45 13.51 1.38
CA LYS A 245 -4.36 14.48 2.45
C LYS A 245 -5.13 13.94 3.64
N PRO A 246 -4.47 13.20 4.54
CA PRO A 246 -5.03 12.91 5.85
C PRO A 246 -5.03 14.21 6.67
N ASP A 247 -5.95 14.37 7.61
CA ASP A 247 -6.00 15.58 8.44
C ASP A 247 -4.79 15.67 9.37
N GLY A 248 -4.24 14.54 9.79
CA GLY A 248 -2.96 14.50 10.47
C GLY A 248 -2.30 13.13 10.46
N GLY A 249 -1.14 13.04 11.09
CA GLY A 249 -0.46 11.77 11.28
C GLY A 249 0.76 11.86 12.17
N PHE A 250 1.23 10.70 12.60
CA PHE A 250 2.42 10.57 13.43
C PHE A 250 3.53 9.84 12.67
N THR A 251 4.77 10.32 12.80
CA THR A 251 5.97 9.61 12.32
C THR A 251 6.89 9.28 13.49
N VAL A 252 7.66 8.19 13.37
CA VAL A 252 8.70 7.80 14.35
C VAL A 252 10.06 8.48 14.13
N SER A 253 10.14 9.52 13.29
CA SER A 253 11.40 10.23 13.05
C SER A 253 11.20 11.66 12.55
N LYS A 254 11.56 12.64 13.38
CA LYS A 254 11.51 14.08 13.09
C LYS A 254 12.32 14.49 11.85
N ARG A 255 13.33 13.69 11.46
CA ARG A 255 14.17 13.95 10.28
C ARG A 255 13.47 13.63 8.96
N CYS A 256 12.46 12.77 9.00
CA CYS A 256 11.68 12.37 7.85
C CYS A 256 10.31 13.06 7.95
N GLY A 257 10.09 14.08 7.12
CA GLY A 257 8.79 14.73 7.02
C GLY A 257 7.66 13.76 6.66
N PRO A 258 6.39 14.18 6.81
CA PRO A 258 5.25 13.30 6.57
C PRO A 258 5.22 12.85 5.11
N SER A 259 5.13 11.53 4.92
CA SER A 259 4.85 10.83 3.66
C SER A 259 4.23 9.47 4.00
N TRP A 260 3.52 8.85 3.06
CA TRP A 260 2.84 7.56 3.31
C TRP A 260 3.77 6.45 3.84
N GLN A 261 5.00 6.40 3.33
CA GLN A 261 6.06 5.52 3.82
C GLN A 261 6.48 5.83 5.28
N ASN A 262 6.53 7.10 5.67
CA ASN A 262 7.02 7.57 6.97
C ASN A 262 5.96 7.62 8.08
N LEU A 263 4.69 7.63 7.71
CA LEU A 263 3.58 7.60 8.66
C LEU A 263 3.52 6.25 9.38
N SER A 264 3.22 6.30 10.67
CA SER A 264 3.00 5.16 11.56
C SER A 264 1.57 5.14 12.12
N VAL A 265 0.94 6.32 12.21
CA VAL A 265 -0.48 6.51 12.48
C VAL A 265 -1.02 7.57 11.53
N VAL A 266 -2.23 7.36 11.00
CA VAL A 266 -3.01 8.37 10.25
C VAL A 266 -4.18 8.86 11.10
N VAL A 267 -4.55 10.12 10.95
CA VAL A 267 -5.63 10.74 11.72
C VAL A 267 -6.59 11.48 10.78
N GLU A 268 -7.87 11.14 10.90
CA GLU A 268 -8.98 11.78 10.20
C GLU A 268 -9.90 12.47 11.21
N ILE A 269 -10.20 13.75 10.99
CA ILE A 269 -10.93 14.61 11.92
C ILE A 269 -12.11 15.25 11.19
N LYS A 270 -13.29 15.24 11.80
CA LYS A 270 -14.52 15.83 11.23
C LYS A 270 -15.35 16.51 12.32
N GLY A 271 -16.26 17.39 11.92
CA GLY A 271 -17.14 18.12 12.85
C GLY A 271 -18.29 17.28 13.43
N ASP A 272 -19.15 17.94 14.19
CA ASP A 272 -20.33 17.33 14.82
C ASP A 272 -21.41 16.85 13.83
N GLU A 273 -21.29 17.21 12.55
CA GLU A 273 -22.15 16.74 11.47
C GLU A 273 -21.89 15.28 11.04
N LEU A 274 -20.77 14.67 11.43
CA LEU A 274 -20.45 13.26 11.14
C LEU A 274 -20.20 12.46 12.41
N LYS A 275 -20.57 11.18 12.37
CA LYS A 275 -20.20 10.19 13.39
C LYS A 275 -18.97 9.40 12.95
N ASN A 276 -18.18 8.90 13.90
CA ASN A 276 -17.01 8.04 13.67
C ASN A 276 -17.30 6.74 12.91
N ASP A 277 -18.53 6.20 12.97
CA ASP A 277 -18.98 5.01 12.25
C ASP A 277 -19.36 5.28 10.78
N SER A 278 -19.42 6.55 10.37
CA SER A 278 -19.87 6.94 9.03
C SER A 278 -18.97 6.38 7.93
N HIS A 279 -19.60 5.95 6.83
CA HIS A 279 -18.89 5.42 5.65
C HIS A 279 -17.88 6.40 5.04
N TRP A 280 -18.06 7.71 5.25
CA TRP A 280 -17.09 8.70 4.77
C TRP A 280 -15.77 8.61 5.56
N ILE A 281 -15.81 8.76 6.89
CA ILE A 281 -14.61 8.72 7.75
C ILE A 281 -13.91 7.37 7.63
N ARG A 282 -14.67 6.27 7.77
CA ARG A 282 -14.16 4.92 7.59
C ARG A 282 -13.54 4.75 6.20
N GLY A 283 -14.19 5.25 5.16
CA GLY A 283 -13.67 5.23 3.78
C GLY A 283 -12.35 5.97 3.60
N GLN A 284 -12.16 7.12 4.25
CA GLN A 284 -10.90 7.87 4.23
C GLN A 284 -9.77 7.07 4.88
N VAL A 285 -9.97 6.60 6.11
CA VAL A 285 -8.99 5.81 6.86
C VAL A 285 -8.59 4.54 6.10
N LEU A 286 -9.54 3.87 5.43
CA LEU A 286 -9.23 2.73 4.55
C LEU A 286 -8.36 3.14 3.35
N CYS A 287 -8.68 4.25 2.68
CA CYS A 287 -7.81 4.75 1.63
C CYS A 287 -6.41 5.13 2.16
N ASP A 288 -6.30 5.70 3.36
CA ASP A 288 -5.00 6.01 4.01
C ASP A 288 -4.17 4.76 4.26
N PHE A 289 -4.77 3.71 4.80
CA PHE A 289 -4.12 2.41 4.98
C PHE A 289 -3.61 1.83 3.66
N ARG A 290 -4.42 1.89 2.59
CA ARG A 290 -3.96 1.44 1.27
C ARG A 290 -2.70 2.19 0.84
N ASP A 291 -2.69 3.52 0.96
CA ASP A 291 -1.55 4.34 0.53
C ASP A 291 -0.32 4.16 1.45
N MET A 292 -0.51 3.97 2.77
CA MET A 292 0.56 3.59 3.72
C MET A 292 1.20 2.22 3.42
N SER A 293 0.46 1.32 2.76
CA SER A 293 0.89 -0.04 2.41
C SER A 293 1.52 -0.20 1.03
N GLN A 294 1.45 0.83 0.16
CA GLN A 294 2.00 0.76 -1.20
C GLN A 294 3.52 0.55 -1.22
N SER A 295 4.26 1.35 -0.44
CA SER A 295 5.72 1.39 -0.55
C SER A 295 6.44 0.30 0.27
N GLU A 296 5.91 -0.09 1.43
CA GLU A 296 6.54 -1.08 2.33
C GLU A 296 5.51 -2.04 2.96
N PRO A 297 5.86 -3.33 3.16
CA PRO A 297 4.96 -4.29 3.78
C PRO A 297 4.82 -4.04 5.28
N ARG A 298 3.58 -4.13 5.75
CA ARG A 298 3.21 -3.91 7.14
C ARG A 298 2.40 -5.08 7.70
N ARG A 299 2.70 -5.49 8.93
CA ARG A 299 1.94 -6.45 9.75
C ARG A 299 0.63 -5.83 10.25
N PHE A 300 0.63 -4.51 10.49
CA PHE A 300 -0.57 -3.74 10.81
C PHE A 300 -0.40 -2.24 10.50
N MET A 301 -1.51 -1.50 10.50
CA MET A 301 -1.55 -0.03 10.42
C MET A 301 -2.61 0.51 11.39
N VAL A 302 -2.28 1.60 12.07
CA VAL A 302 -3.16 2.26 13.05
C VAL A 302 -3.71 3.55 12.47
N GLY A 303 -5.02 3.76 12.62
CA GLY A 303 -5.71 4.98 12.27
C GLY A 303 -6.50 5.50 13.46
N LEU A 304 -6.63 6.82 13.57
CA LEU A 304 -7.51 7.48 14.53
C LEU A 304 -8.57 8.27 13.78
N ALA A 305 -9.80 8.21 14.26
CA ALA A 305 -10.88 9.08 13.82
C ALA A 305 -11.38 9.94 14.98
N VAL A 306 -11.52 11.24 14.75
CA VAL A 306 -12.16 12.19 15.67
C VAL A 306 -13.40 12.75 15.00
N ALA A 307 -14.56 12.59 15.62
CA ALA A 307 -15.81 13.19 15.14
C ALA A 307 -16.84 13.27 16.27
N ARG A 308 -17.86 14.11 16.10
CA ARG A 308 -19.05 14.25 16.98
C ARG A 308 -18.79 14.20 18.49
N HIS A 309 -18.90 15.37 19.11
CA HIS A 309 -18.68 15.60 20.54
C HIS A 309 -17.27 15.15 20.99
N GLY A 310 -16.29 15.24 20.09
CA GLY A 310 -14.91 14.86 20.31
C GLY A 310 -14.67 13.35 20.42
N SER A 311 -15.65 12.49 20.11
CA SER A 311 -15.46 11.04 20.19
C SER A 311 -14.24 10.61 19.37
N VAL A 312 -13.40 9.76 19.95
CA VAL A 312 -12.22 9.18 19.32
C VAL A 312 -12.44 7.68 19.10
N ARG A 313 -12.18 7.22 17.87
CA ARG A 313 -12.24 5.80 17.47
C ARG A 313 -10.87 5.37 16.94
N VAL A 314 -10.37 4.24 17.44
CA VAL A 314 -9.19 3.57 16.87
C VAL A 314 -9.65 2.68 15.73
N TYR A 315 -8.92 2.73 14.63
CA TYR A 315 -8.98 1.78 13.53
C TYR A 315 -7.66 1.01 13.49
N LEU A 316 -7.75 -0.31 13.41
CA LEU A 316 -6.60 -1.20 13.23
C LEU A 316 -6.82 -1.99 11.95
N TYR A 317 -6.01 -1.71 10.93
CA TYR A 317 -5.86 -2.64 9.81
C TYR A 317 -4.80 -3.66 10.15
N THR A 318 -5.20 -4.91 10.21
CA THR A 318 -4.32 -6.05 9.93
C THR A 318 -4.60 -6.48 8.49
N PRO A 319 -3.62 -7.01 7.73
CA PRO A 319 -3.90 -7.64 6.44
C PRO A 319 -5.19 -8.49 6.51
N GLY A 320 -6.14 -8.20 5.60
CA GLY A 320 -7.43 -8.90 5.52
C GLY A 320 -8.57 -8.42 6.42
N ARG A 321 -8.30 -7.75 7.55
CA ARG A 321 -9.35 -7.34 8.50
C ARG A 321 -9.14 -5.95 9.08
N ILE A 322 -10.24 -5.23 9.21
CA ILE A 322 -10.28 -3.90 9.81
C ILE A 322 -11.03 -3.99 11.12
N TYR A 323 -10.32 -3.83 12.22
CA TYR A 323 -10.93 -3.70 13.53
C TYR A 323 -11.16 -2.23 13.84
N SER A 324 -12.23 -1.92 14.57
CA SER A 324 -12.41 -0.60 15.16
C SER A 324 -12.93 -0.71 16.59
N ALA A 325 -12.44 0.18 17.46
CA ALA A 325 -12.85 0.26 18.86
C ALA A 325 -13.11 1.71 19.25
N SER A 326 -14.12 1.93 20.10
CA SER A 326 -14.30 3.22 20.77
C SER A 326 -13.16 3.41 21.78
N LEU A 327 -12.55 4.60 21.78
CA LEU A 327 -11.45 4.93 22.70
C LEU A 327 -11.91 5.83 23.84
N GLY A 328 -12.66 6.88 23.51
CA GLY A 328 -13.07 7.91 24.46
C GLY A 328 -13.48 9.20 23.76
N CYS A 329 -13.24 10.35 24.41
CA CYS A 329 -13.58 11.67 23.89
C CYS A 329 -12.44 12.67 24.11
N LEU A 330 -12.27 13.62 23.19
CA LEU A 330 -11.46 14.82 23.41
C LEU A 330 -12.20 15.76 24.39
N PRO A 331 -11.57 16.21 25.49
CA PRO A 331 -12.24 17.01 26.52
C PRO A 331 -12.38 18.49 26.10
N LEU A 332 -13.28 18.76 25.15
CA LEU A 332 -13.49 20.07 24.51
C LEU A 332 -14.82 20.76 24.83
N THR A 333 -15.79 20.01 25.36
CA THR A 333 -17.13 20.54 25.65
C THR A 333 -17.31 20.76 27.14
N ALA A 334 -17.94 21.89 27.52
CA ALA A 334 -18.32 22.12 28.90
C ALA A 334 -19.53 21.23 29.28
N GLY A 335 -19.28 20.11 29.94
CA GLY A 335 -20.30 19.22 30.51
C GLY A 335 -19.77 17.84 30.90
N ASP A 336 -20.44 17.15 31.82
CA ASP A 336 -19.95 15.92 32.49
C ASP A 336 -19.53 14.78 31.53
N LYS A 337 -20.08 14.76 30.31
CA LYS A 337 -19.74 13.77 29.27
C LYS A 337 -18.39 14.00 28.57
N ALA A 338 -17.76 15.15 28.77
CA ALA A 338 -16.47 15.47 28.14
C ALA A 338 -15.27 14.89 28.89
N ALA A 339 -15.44 14.55 30.17
CA ALA A 339 -14.42 13.90 30.98
C ALA A 339 -14.39 12.36 30.78
N GLU A 340 -15.51 11.78 30.34
CA GLU A 340 -15.68 10.35 30.14
C GLU A 340 -14.87 9.88 28.91
N GLY A 341 -13.80 9.10 29.14
CA GLY A 341 -12.91 8.60 28.08
C GLY A 341 -11.68 9.47 27.77
N ALA A 342 -11.47 10.60 28.46
CA ALA A 342 -10.35 11.50 28.15
C ALA A 342 -8.98 10.91 28.56
N SER A 343 -8.93 10.27 29.74
CA SER A 343 -7.74 9.58 30.24
C SER A 343 -7.31 8.43 29.33
N GLU A 344 -8.27 7.70 28.77
CA GLU A 344 -8.08 6.59 27.83
C GLU A 344 -7.47 7.08 26.51
N VAL A 345 -7.90 8.24 25.99
CA VAL A 345 -7.27 8.86 24.80
C VAL A 345 -5.81 9.19 25.08
N VAL A 346 -5.49 9.79 26.23
CA VAL A 346 -4.10 10.11 26.61
C VAL A 346 -3.28 8.83 26.84
N ALA A 347 -3.83 7.84 27.54
CA ALA A 347 -3.21 6.53 27.76
C ALA A 347 -2.87 5.84 26.43
N PHE A 348 -3.75 5.89 25.44
CA PHE A 348 -3.48 5.31 24.12
C PHE A 348 -2.41 6.09 23.35
N LEU A 349 -2.39 7.43 23.42
CA LEU A 349 -1.30 8.22 22.84
C LEU A 349 0.06 7.91 23.51
N LEU A 350 0.08 7.73 24.83
CA LEU A 350 1.28 7.30 25.58
C LEU A 350 1.71 5.88 25.19
N LEU A 351 0.78 4.94 24.99
CA LEU A 351 1.05 3.59 24.48
C LEU A 351 1.69 3.65 23.09
N LEU A 352 1.13 4.43 22.17
CA LEU A 352 1.68 4.62 20.84
C LEU A 352 3.13 5.15 20.92
N HIS A 353 3.36 6.19 21.72
CA HIS A 353 4.70 6.77 21.94
C HIS A 353 5.71 5.77 22.55
N LYS A 354 5.24 4.79 23.34
CA LYS A 354 6.04 3.70 23.92
C LYS A 354 6.35 2.59 22.90
N GLN A 355 5.40 2.22 22.06
CA GLN A 355 5.47 1.00 21.23
C GLN A 355 5.85 1.25 19.76
N LEU A 356 5.27 2.24 19.08
CA LEU A 356 5.53 2.46 17.64
C LEU A 356 7.00 2.72 17.28
N PRO A 357 7.87 3.32 18.12
CA PRO A 357 9.29 3.43 17.82
C PRO A 357 10.01 2.08 17.71
N MET A 358 9.46 1.05 18.36
CA MET A 358 9.97 -0.34 18.33
C MET A 358 9.24 -1.18 17.28
N ASP A 359 7.94 -0.99 17.11
CA ASP A 359 7.10 -1.72 16.16
C ASP A 359 6.14 -0.75 15.46
N SER A 360 6.61 -0.09 14.39
CA SER A 360 5.77 0.82 13.57
C SER A 360 4.85 0.07 12.60
N GLY A 361 4.57 -1.21 12.86
CA GLY A 361 3.82 -2.09 12.00
C GLY A 361 4.61 -2.71 10.84
N TYR A 362 5.92 -2.46 10.70
CA TYR A 362 6.74 -3.10 9.66
C TYR A 362 7.01 -4.58 9.97
N LEU A 363 7.38 -5.38 8.95
CA LEU A 363 7.64 -6.82 9.15
C LEU A 363 8.84 -7.11 10.05
N ALA A 364 9.87 -6.27 9.98
CA ALA A 364 10.93 -6.24 10.97
C ALA A 364 10.64 -5.10 11.96
N LYS A 365 10.96 -5.30 13.24
CA LYS A 365 10.80 -4.30 14.32
C LYS A 365 11.81 -3.12 14.21
N ARG A 366 11.91 -2.53 13.02
CA ARG A 366 12.79 -1.42 12.62
C ARG A 366 12.17 -0.67 11.44
N LYS A 367 12.38 0.64 11.39
CA LYS A 367 11.94 1.47 10.27
C LYS A 367 12.70 1.13 8.98
N GLY A 368 11.96 0.95 7.88
CA GLY A 368 12.53 0.92 6.53
C GLY A 368 13.38 -0.32 6.28
N ILE A 369 12.71 -1.45 6.00
CA ILE A 369 13.32 -2.72 5.55
C ILE A 369 14.35 -2.49 4.43
N PHE A 370 14.14 -1.44 3.63
CA PHE A 370 14.88 -1.11 2.43
C PHE A 370 16.01 -0.08 2.67
N SER A 371 16.11 0.51 3.87
CA SER A 371 17.12 1.50 4.22
C SER A 371 18.46 0.91 4.69
N THR A 372 18.42 -0.33 5.18
CA THR A 372 19.55 -1.06 5.77
C THR A 372 19.55 -2.51 5.29
N TRP A 373 20.50 -3.33 5.76
CA TRP A 373 20.43 -4.78 5.55
C TRP A 373 19.41 -5.39 6.53
N LEU A 374 18.33 -5.96 6.00
CA LEU A 374 17.41 -6.81 6.75
C LEU A 374 17.96 -8.24 6.74
N ASN A 375 18.16 -8.86 7.91
CA ASN A 375 18.31 -10.31 7.96
C ASN A 375 16.92 -10.98 8.07
N PHE A 376 16.68 -12.07 7.34
CA PHE A 376 15.37 -12.74 7.39
C PHE A 376 15.01 -13.32 8.78
N SER A 377 15.99 -13.50 9.68
CA SER A 377 15.71 -13.83 11.09
C SER A 377 15.13 -12.67 11.90
N GLU A 378 15.16 -11.44 11.39
CA GLU A 378 14.57 -10.25 12.00
C GLU A 378 13.12 -10.00 11.55
N LEU A 379 12.60 -10.81 10.61
CA LEU A 379 11.18 -10.83 10.27
C LEU A 379 10.38 -11.39 11.45
N ALA A 380 9.39 -10.64 11.93
CA ALA A 380 8.50 -11.05 13.00
C ALA A 380 7.79 -12.36 12.64
N ASP A 381 7.63 -13.23 13.65
CA ASP A 381 6.87 -14.50 13.57
C ASP A 381 7.31 -15.48 12.46
N ALA A 382 8.55 -15.36 11.97
CA ALA A 382 9.14 -16.29 11.01
C ALA A 382 9.28 -17.71 11.63
N ARG A 383 8.69 -18.71 10.98
CA ARG A 383 8.78 -20.12 11.36
C ARG A 383 9.44 -20.94 10.25
N GLU A 384 10.31 -21.87 10.67
CA GLU A 384 11.11 -22.78 9.83
C GLU A 384 12.21 -22.10 8.98
N GLN A 385 13.45 -22.07 9.51
CA GLN A 385 14.65 -21.73 8.73
C GLN A 385 15.40 -23.01 8.36
N LYS A 386 15.28 -23.47 7.11
CA LYS A 386 16.01 -24.65 6.58
C LYS A 386 17.45 -24.33 6.13
N ARG A 387 17.82 -23.04 6.07
CA ARG A 387 19.12 -22.49 5.63
C ARG A 387 19.50 -21.31 6.54
N PRO A 388 20.78 -20.95 6.68
CA PRO A 388 21.17 -19.71 7.36
C PRO A 388 20.48 -18.51 6.68
N SER A 389 19.78 -17.70 7.48
CA SER A 389 18.97 -16.59 6.98
C SER A 389 19.82 -15.59 6.20
N PRO A 390 19.53 -15.33 4.91
CA PRO A 390 20.24 -14.33 4.14
C PRO A 390 20.00 -12.94 4.75
N SER A 391 20.95 -12.05 4.51
CA SER A 391 20.74 -10.61 4.66
C SER A 391 20.39 -10.04 3.29
N VAL A 392 19.37 -9.20 3.20
CA VAL A 392 18.96 -8.49 1.97
C VAL A 392 18.97 -6.99 2.17
N ARG A 393 19.24 -6.26 1.10
CA ARG A 393 19.18 -4.81 1.05
C ARG A 393 18.59 -4.37 -0.27
N HIS A 394 17.67 -3.41 -0.23
CA HIS A 394 17.09 -2.84 -1.44
C HIS A 394 18.15 -2.14 -2.29
N TYR A 395 18.06 -2.31 -3.61
CA TYR A 395 19.02 -1.72 -4.54
C TYR A 395 18.38 -0.78 -5.58
N CYS A 396 17.06 -0.86 -5.79
CA CYS A 396 16.32 0.10 -6.60
C CYS A 396 15.45 1.02 -5.70
N SER A 397 14.70 1.93 -6.31
CA SER A 397 13.63 2.69 -5.65
C SER A 397 12.22 2.19 -6.01
N GLU A 398 12.12 1.30 -7.00
CA GLU A 398 10.84 0.81 -7.52
C GLU A 398 10.32 -0.38 -6.73
N VAL A 399 9.00 -0.39 -6.50
CA VAL A 399 8.27 -1.46 -5.82
C VAL A 399 7.32 -2.08 -6.82
N TYR A 400 7.39 -3.39 -7.00
CA TYR A 400 6.60 -4.11 -7.99
C TYR A 400 5.56 -4.97 -7.26
N GLY A 401 4.30 -4.56 -7.22
CA GLY A 401 3.33 -5.32 -6.43
C GLY A 401 1.87 -4.87 -6.54
N ARG A 402 0.99 -5.70 -5.98
CA ARG A 402 -0.46 -5.54 -6.02
C ARG A 402 -0.94 -4.98 -4.68
N HIS A 403 -1.00 -3.64 -4.59
CA HIS A 403 -1.30 -2.90 -3.36
C HIS A 403 -2.63 -2.14 -3.39
N SER A 404 -3.43 -2.30 -4.45
CA SER A 404 -4.66 -1.54 -4.67
C SER A 404 -5.86 -1.97 -3.80
N HIS A 405 -5.76 -3.13 -3.14
CA HIS A 405 -6.87 -3.79 -2.47
C HIS A 405 -6.54 -4.11 -1.00
N LEU A 406 -7.48 -3.82 -0.11
CA LEU A 406 -7.40 -4.21 1.31
C LEU A 406 -8.07 -5.56 1.58
N ASN A 407 -8.84 -6.06 0.60
CA ASN A 407 -9.69 -7.26 0.65
C ASN A 407 -9.18 -8.42 -0.21
N ALA A 408 -7.87 -8.50 -0.43
CA ALA A 408 -7.22 -9.53 -1.24
C ALA A 408 -5.77 -9.73 -0.78
N GLN A 409 -5.15 -10.80 -1.27
CA GLN A 409 -3.72 -11.07 -1.14
C GLN A 409 -2.91 -9.81 -1.49
N GLN A 410 -2.15 -9.31 -0.52
CA GLN A 410 -1.25 -8.18 -0.72
C GLN A 410 0.14 -8.73 -0.99
N THR A 411 0.74 -8.33 -2.12
CA THR A 411 2.03 -8.86 -2.58
C THR A 411 2.96 -7.73 -2.98
N TRP A 412 4.15 -7.70 -2.39
CA TRP A 412 5.25 -6.77 -2.69
C TRP A 412 6.43 -7.54 -3.28
N VAL A 413 7.05 -7.04 -4.35
CA VAL A 413 8.26 -7.59 -4.95
C VAL A 413 9.30 -6.49 -5.11
N TYR A 414 10.53 -6.78 -4.70
CA TYR A 414 11.64 -5.84 -4.63
C TYR A 414 12.92 -6.44 -5.23
N PRO A 415 13.65 -5.72 -6.09
CA PRO A 415 15.00 -6.10 -6.49
C PRO A 415 15.99 -5.81 -5.35
N VAL A 416 16.59 -6.86 -4.81
CA VAL A 416 17.50 -6.78 -3.65
C VAL A 416 18.89 -7.29 -3.97
N GLN A 417 19.89 -6.68 -3.34
CA GLN A 417 21.16 -7.35 -3.10
C GLN A 417 20.99 -8.32 -1.93
N TYR A 418 21.56 -9.51 -2.03
CA TYR A 418 21.59 -10.46 -0.92
C TYR A 418 23.01 -10.88 -0.55
N GLU A 419 23.19 -11.28 0.70
CA GLU A 419 24.41 -11.89 1.24
C GLU A 419 24.02 -13.14 2.04
N ALA A 420 24.54 -14.29 1.62
CA ALA A 420 24.22 -15.60 2.21
C ALA A 420 25.48 -16.48 2.23
N ALA A 421 25.90 -16.96 3.41
CA ALA A 421 27.05 -17.86 3.57
C ALA A 421 28.38 -17.39 2.91
N GLY A 422 28.56 -16.08 2.70
CA GLY A 422 29.72 -15.48 2.03
C GLY A 422 29.54 -15.24 0.53
N GLU A 423 28.47 -15.76 -0.08
CA GLU A 423 28.06 -15.42 -1.44
C GLU A 423 27.26 -14.11 -1.46
N LYS A 424 27.40 -13.33 -2.54
CA LYS A 424 26.64 -12.09 -2.76
C LYS A 424 26.08 -12.07 -4.16
N GLY A 425 24.80 -11.70 -4.28
CA GLY A 425 24.10 -11.69 -5.56
C GLY A 425 23.00 -10.64 -5.63
N ILE A 426 22.28 -10.66 -6.75
CA ILE A 426 21.04 -9.91 -6.98
C ILE A 426 19.91 -10.95 -7.01
N ALA A 427 18.77 -10.61 -6.42
CA ALA A 427 17.63 -11.48 -6.28
C ALA A 427 16.34 -10.66 -6.21
N PHE A 428 15.20 -11.31 -6.35
CA PHE A 428 13.89 -10.74 -6.06
C PHE A 428 13.44 -11.15 -4.65
N PHE A 429 13.23 -10.18 -3.78
CA PHE A 429 12.51 -10.38 -2.52
C PHE A 429 11.02 -10.21 -2.80
N LYS A 430 10.27 -11.31 -2.76
CA LYS A 430 8.81 -11.29 -2.80
C LYS A 430 8.26 -11.53 -1.40
N PHE A 431 7.34 -10.68 -0.97
CA PHE A 431 6.62 -10.84 0.27
C PHE A 431 5.11 -10.78 0.02
N GLN A 432 4.34 -11.59 0.74
CA GLN A 432 2.89 -11.64 0.61
C GLN A 432 2.17 -11.89 1.94
N TRP A 433 0.95 -11.35 2.06
CA TRP A 433 -0.02 -11.63 3.13
C TRP A 433 -1.33 -12.15 2.54
N GLU A 434 -2.13 -12.82 3.38
CA GLU A 434 -3.57 -13.03 3.15
C GLU A 434 -3.93 -13.81 1.88
N PHE A 435 -3.48 -15.07 1.84
CA PHE A 435 -3.84 -16.02 0.79
C PHE A 435 -4.66 -17.18 1.37
N GLU A 436 -5.79 -17.49 0.73
CA GLU A 436 -6.74 -18.53 1.18
C GLU A 436 -6.30 -19.97 0.84
N ASN A 437 -5.25 -20.16 0.04
CA ASN A 437 -4.89 -21.43 -0.61
C ASN A 437 -3.48 -21.97 -0.19
N ASP A 438 -3.07 -23.10 -0.76
CA ASP A 438 -1.76 -23.79 -0.58
C ASP A 438 -0.49 -22.94 -0.86
N ASP A 439 -0.01 -22.13 0.10
CA ASP A 439 1.37 -21.58 0.20
C ASP A 439 2.17 -21.47 -1.14
N GLU A 440 2.29 -20.28 -1.77
CA GLU A 440 2.97 -20.15 -3.09
C GLU A 440 4.40 -20.70 -3.10
N THR A 441 5.09 -20.57 -1.97
CA THR A 441 6.38 -21.22 -1.70
C THR A 441 6.36 -22.71 -2.06
N ALA A 442 5.28 -23.45 -1.74
CA ALA A 442 5.11 -24.86 -2.06
C ALA A 442 4.86 -25.13 -3.55
N ILE A 443 4.21 -24.20 -4.26
CA ILE A 443 4.06 -24.27 -5.73
C ILE A 443 5.45 -24.10 -6.39
N HIS A 444 6.22 -23.12 -5.94
CA HIS A 444 7.58 -22.86 -6.41
C HIS A 444 8.51 -24.06 -6.11
N GLU A 445 8.47 -24.59 -4.88
CA GLU A 445 9.20 -25.81 -4.50
C GLU A 445 8.79 -27.03 -5.35
N PHE A 446 7.50 -27.19 -5.69
CA PHE A 446 7.01 -28.28 -6.55
C PHE A 446 7.55 -28.18 -7.99
N LEU A 447 7.54 -26.98 -8.58
CA LEU A 447 8.09 -26.73 -9.92
C LEU A 447 9.59 -27.03 -9.98
N LEU A 448 10.36 -26.57 -8.98
CA LEU A 448 11.79 -26.84 -8.88
C LEU A 448 12.09 -28.33 -8.64
N ALA A 449 11.33 -29.00 -7.76
CA ALA A 449 11.48 -30.44 -7.51
C ALA A 449 11.20 -31.29 -8.76
N ARG A 450 10.30 -30.83 -9.63
CA ARG A 450 10.01 -31.41 -10.94
C ARG A 450 11.02 -31.04 -12.04
N LYS A 451 11.96 -30.14 -11.77
CA LYS A 451 12.87 -29.54 -12.75
C LYS A 451 12.14 -28.92 -13.95
N VAL A 452 11.03 -28.23 -13.71
CA VAL A 452 10.40 -27.42 -14.76
C VAL A 452 11.45 -26.39 -15.22
N PRO A 453 11.76 -26.30 -16.53
CA PRO A 453 12.80 -25.41 -17.02
C PRO A 453 12.36 -23.95 -16.84
N HIS A 454 13.31 -23.00 -16.86
CA HIS A 454 13.00 -21.56 -16.85
C HIS A 454 12.16 -21.07 -15.65
N VAL A 455 12.20 -21.81 -14.54
CA VAL A 455 11.72 -21.35 -13.22
C VAL A 455 12.95 -20.90 -12.43
N PRO A 456 13.00 -19.67 -11.89
CA PRO A 456 14.17 -19.18 -11.15
C PRO A 456 14.33 -19.95 -9.83
N GLU A 457 15.57 -20.06 -9.33
CA GLU A 457 15.84 -20.79 -8.10
C GLU A 457 15.23 -20.09 -6.87
N LEU A 458 14.73 -20.87 -5.91
CA LEU A 458 14.31 -20.37 -4.61
C LEU A 458 15.51 -20.37 -3.65
N LEU A 459 16.13 -19.21 -3.47
CA LEU A 459 17.32 -19.02 -2.65
C LEU A 459 16.99 -19.16 -1.15
N PHE A 460 15.87 -18.58 -0.74
CA PHE A 460 15.31 -18.68 0.61
C PHE A 460 13.79 -18.56 0.58
N SER A 461 13.12 -19.19 1.53
CA SER A 461 11.71 -18.94 1.83
C SER A 461 11.47 -19.09 3.33
N THR A 462 10.53 -18.33 3.86
CA THR A 462 9.97 -18.52 5.22
C THR A 462 8.48 -18.24 5.20
N ARG A 463 7.76 -18.95 6.05
CA ARG A 463 6.37 -18.62 6.38
C ARG A 463 6.33 -17.73 7.61
N ILE A 464 5.40 -16.81 7.62
CA ILE A 464 5.09 -15.93 8.73
C ILE A 464 3.66 -16.25 9.16
N THR A 465 3.46 -16.52 10.45
CA THR A 465 2.12 -16.75 11.01
C THR A 465 1.90 -15.83 12.18
N ALA A 466 1.20 -14.72 11.94
CA ALA A 466 0.72 -13.85 13.01
C ALA A 466 -0.56 -14.46 13.61
N LYS A 467 -0.49 -14.87 14.87
CA LYS A 467 -1.67 -15.18 15.69
C LYS A 467 -1.97 -14.00 16.60
N GLY A 468 -3.21 -13.55 16.63
CA GLY A 468 -3.69 -12.60 17.64
C GLY A 468 -3.95 -13.32 18.96
N PHE A 469 -3.75 -12.64 20.09
CA PHE A 469 -3.93 -13.28 21.41
C PHE A 469 -5.40 -13.62 21.73
N ALA A 470 -6.35 -12.81 21.25
CA ALA A 470 -7.74 -12.87 21.67
C ALA A 470 -8.62 -13.93 20.95
N SER A 471 -8.14 -14.61 19.90
CA SER A 471 -8.95 -15.63 19.19
C SER A 471 -8.11 -16.66 18.44
N ASP A 472 -8.29 -17.95 18.78
CA ASP A 472 -7.70 -19.07 18.02
C ASP A 472 -8.13 -19.11 16.55
N ASP A 473 -9.27 -18.47 16.22
CA ASP A 473 -9.85 -18.35 14.88
C ASP A 473 -9.12 -17.35 13.96
N TRP A 474 -8.18 -16.54 14.46
CA TRP A 474 -7.48 -15.54 13.65
C TRP A 474 -5.99 -15.84 13.52
N VAL A 475 -5.63 -16.35 12.34
CA VAL A 475 -4.25 -16.62 11.92
C VAL A 475 -4.03 -15.98 10.55
N CYS A 476 -3.42 -14.79 10.51
CA CYS A 476 -2.94 -14.27 9.24
C CYS A 476 -1.67 -15.01 8.84
N LYS A 477 -1.63 -15.46 7.58
CA LYS A 477 -0.46 -16.08 6.96
C LYS A 477 0.21 -15.09 6.03
N GLY A 478 1.53 -15.03 6.11
CA GLY A 478 2.38 -14.39 5.12
C GLY A 478 3.48 -15.33 4.66
N GLU A 479 4.06 -15.04 3.49
CA GLU A 479 5.28 -15.72 3.03
C GLU A 479 6.30 -14.68 2.57
N ALA A 480 7.56 -14.94 2.86
CA ALA A 480 8.68 -14.14 2.41
C ALA A 480 9.63 -15.07 1.61
N MET A 481 9.82 -14.76 0.34
CA MET A 481 10.61 -15.52 -0.61
C MET A 481 11.76 -14.66 -1.13
N LEU A 482 12.94 -15.27 -1.26
CA LEU A 482 14.07 -14.74 -1.99
C LEU A 482 14.30 -15.64 -3.20
N ILE A 483 14.03 -15.10 -4.38
CA ILE A 483 14.04 -15.81 -5.66
C ILE A 483 15.26 -15.30 -6.44
N ASP A 484 15.99 -16.18 -7.12
CA ASP A 484 17.10 -15.78 -7.99
C ASP A 484 16.64 -14.72 -9.01
N ASP A 485 17.56 -13.84 -9.40
CA ASP A 485 17.25 -12.90 -10.48
C ASP A 485 16.81 -13.67 -11.74
N ALA A 486 15.82 -13.14 -12.44
CA ALA A 486 15.20 -13.68 -13.65
C ALA A 486 15.44 -12.77 -14.88
N GLY A 487 16.12 -11.63 -14.69
CA GLY A 487 16.40 -10.65 -15.74
C GLY A 487 15.30 -9.61 -15.92
N GLU A 488 15.06 -9.21 -17.16
CA GLU A 488 14.17 -8.11 -17.52
C GLU A 488 12.82 -8.57 -18.07
N SER A 489 11.75 -7.84 -17.74
CA SER A 489 10.41 -8.14 -18.27
C SER A 489 10.38 -8.05 -19.79
N ILE A 490 9.53 -8.83 -20.45
CA ILE A 490 9.49 -8.87 -21.92
C ILE A 490 9.12 -7.51 -22.53
N ILE A 491 8.29 -6.69 -21.87
CA ILE A 491 8.05 -5.30 -22.32
C ILE A 491 9.31 -4.45 -22.18
N SER A 492 10.06 -4.56 -21.08
CA SER A 492 11.32 -3.82 -20.92
C SER A 492 12.33 -4.20 -22.01
N LYS A 493 12.46 -5.52 -22.27
CA LYS A 493 13.43 -6.07 -23.23
C LYS A 493 13.13 -5.75 -24.69
N PHE A 494 11.85 -5.66 -25.07
CA PHE A 494 11.42 -5.38 -26.45
C PHE A 494 10.97 -3.93 -26.67
N GLY A 495 10.72 -3.15 -25.61
CA GLY A 495 10.27 -1.76 -25.67
C GLY A 495 11.38 -0.72 -25.80
N GLY A 496 12.62 -1.08 -25.44
CA GLY A 496 13.80 -0.27 -25.76
C GLY A 496 14.11 -0.37 -27.26
N GLY A 497 14.04 0.76 -27.99
CA GLY A 497 14.05 0.81 -29.46
C GLY A 497 15.30 0.33 -30.21
N GLU A 498 16.26 -0.32 -29.55
CA GLU A 498 17.41 -1.01 -30.15
C GLU A 498 17.37 -2.51 -29.79
N LEU A 499 16.53 -3.26 -30.50
CA LEU A 499 16.44 -4.72 -30.35
C LEU A 499 17.67 -5.42 -30.94
N LEU A 500 18.61 -5.80 -30.08
CA LEU A 500 19.78 -6.65 -30.40
C LEU A 500 19.46 -8.16 -30.35
N LEU A 501 18.24 -8.53 -30.78
CA LEU A 501 17.76 -9.91 -30.88
C LEU A 501 17.42 -10.23 -32.34
N SER A 502 17.88 -11.39 -32.81
CA SER A 502 17.47 -11.95 -34.10
C SER A 502 16.14 -12.69 -34.00
N ASP A 503 15.42 -12.84 -35.11
CA ASP A 503 14.14 -13.58 -35.17
C ASP A 503 14.25 -14.99 -34.56
N ALA A 504 15.38 -15.68 -34.75
CA ALA A 504 15.63 -16.99 -34.17
C ALA A 504 15.69 -16.93 -32.62
N GLU A 505 16.37 -15.95 -32.05
CA GLU A 505 16.46 -15.77 -30.59
C GLU A 505 15.11 -15.38 -29.98
N ILE A 506 14.30 -14.61 -30.72
CA ILE A 506 12.92 -14.29 -30.32
C ILE A 506 12.08 -15.57 -30.30
N VAL A 507 12.15 -16.40 -31.35
CA VAL A 507 11.47 -17.70 -31.40
C VAL A 507 11.91 -18.63 -30.26
N ASP A 508 13.21 -18.71 -29.97
CA ASP A 508 13.74 -19.54 -28.88
C ASP A 508 13.23 -19.08 -27.49
N ILE A 509 13.14 -17.77 -27.25
CA ILE A 509 12.55 -17.20 -26.03
C ILE A 509 11.09 -17.63 -25.87
N PHE A 510 10.26 -17.46 -26.90
CA PHE A 510 8.84 -17.84 -26.85
C PHE A 510 8.62 -19.35 -26.80
N ALA A 511 9.48 -20.15 -27.45
CA ALA A 511 9.50 -21.60 -27.35
C ALA A 511 9.83 -22.04 -25.91
N GLY A 512 10.80 -21.39 -25.26
CA GLY A 512 11.16 -21.62 -23.86
C GLY A 512 10.00 -21.37 -22.90
N TYR A 513 9.27 -20.25 -23.02
CA TYR A 513 8.06 -20.01 -22.24
C TYR A 513 6.99 -21.09 -22.47
N THR A 514 6.75 -21.45 -23.73
CA THR A 514 5.74 -22.46 -24.10
C THR A 514 6.08 -23.83 -23.52
N HIS A 515 7.34 -24.25 -23.64
CA HIS A 515 7.84 -25.51 -23.08
C HIS A 515 7.73 -25.54 -21.55
N THR A 516 8.02 -24.42 -20.90
CA THR A 516 7.92 -24.24 -19.43
C THR A 516 6.49 -24.42 -18.93
N LEU A 517 5.52 -23.78 -19.60
CA LEU A 517 4.11 -23.88 -19.27
C LEU A 517 3.58 -25.31 -19.48
N ILE A 518 3.98 -25.98 -20.57
CA ILE A 518 3.62 -27.39 -20.83
C ILE A 518 4.23 -28.31 -19.77
N ALA A 519 5.49 -28.10 -19.39
CA ALA A 519 6.18 -28.92 -18.38
C ALA A 519 5.59 -28.75 -16.96
N ALA A 520 5.10 -27.55 -16.62
CA ALA A 520 4.35 -27.28 -15.39
C ALA A 520 2.95 -27.91 -15.40
N ALA A 521 2.25 -27.82 -16.53
CA ALA A 521 0.90 -28.34 -16.72
C ALA A 521 0.82 -29.87 -16.90
N ALA A 522 1.95 -30.54 -17.16
CA ALA A 522 2.00 -32.00 -17.22
C ALA A 522 1.59 -32.61 -15.86
N VAL A 523 0.73 -33.64 -15.90
CA VAL A 523 0.25 -34.34 -14.70
C VAL A 523 1.36 -35.21 -14.10
N ASP A 524 1.65 -35.06 -12.81
CA ASP A 524 2.61 -35.92 -12.11
C ASP A 524 2.00 -37.27 -11.67
N ALA A 525 2.82 -38.15 -11.12
CA ALA A 525 2.39 -39.46 -10.62
C ALA A 525 1.41 -39.42 -9.43
N ASN A 526 1.14 -38.24 -8.86
CA ASN A 526 0.18 -37.98 -7.80
C ASN A 526 -1.06 -37.22 -8.32
N ASN A 527 -1.26 -37.16 -9.64
CA ASN A 527 -2.27 -36.38 -10.35
C ASN A 527 -2.15 -34.84 -10.21
N LYS A 528 -1.00 -34.32 -9.76
CA LYS A 528 -0.76 -32.88 -9.56
C LYS A 528 -0.14 -32.21 -10.78
N LEU A 529 -0.62 -31.02 -11.08
CA LEU A 529 -0.09 -30.13 -12.11
C LEU A 529 -0.14 -28.67 -11.63
N VAL A 530 0.60 -27.78 -12.30
CA VAL A 530 0.55 -26.34 -12.06
C VAL A 530 0.15 -25.62 -13.36
N LEU A 531 -0.90 -24.80 -13.31
CA LEU A 531 -1.26 -23.85 -14.35
C LEU A 531 -0.83 -22.44 -13.93
N HIS A 532 -0.22 -21.70 -14.85
CA HIS A 532 0.10 -20.29 -14.61
C HIS A 532 -1.16 -19.44 -14.85
N ARG A 533 -1.67 -18.75 -13.81
CA ARG A 533 -2.91 -17.96 -13.94
C ARG A 533 -2.71 -16.62 -14.65
N ASP A 534 -1.60 -15.93 -14.39
CA ASP A 534 -1.34 -14.60 -14.93
C ASP A 534 -0.12 -14.59 -15.86
N ILE A 535 -0.31 -15.14 -17.06
CA ILE A 535 0.69 -15.06 -18.13
C ILE A 535 0.64 -13.63 -18.70
N SER A 536 1.26 -12.71 -17.98
CA SER A 536 1.35 -11.30 -18.32
C SER A 536 2.78 -10.92 -18.71
N THR A 537 2.92 -9.82 -19.44
CA THR A 537 4.22 -9.26 -19.86
C THR A 537 5.14 -8.87 -18.69
N GLY A 538 4.57 -8.67 -17.50
CA GLY A 538 5.33 -8.42 -16.27
C GLY A 538 5.87 -9.68 -15.59
N ASN A 539 5.39 -10.87 -15.99
CA ASN A 539 5.74 -12.18 -15.41
C ASN A 539 6.60 -13.06 -16.37
N LEU A 540 6.76 -12.62 -17.62
CA LEU A 540 7.66 -13.20 -18.61
C LEU A 540 8.98 -12.41 -18.61
N MET A 541 10.07 -13.06 -18.22
CA MET A 541 11.37 -12.45 -17.97
C MET A 541 12.45 -13.01 -18.91
N VAL A 542 13.47 -12.21 -19.23
CA VAL A 542 14.59 -12.58 -20.10
C VAL A 542 15.91 -12.15 -19.45
N LYS A 543 16.80 -13.10 -19.17
CA LYS A 543 18.16 -12.81 -18.68
C LYS A 543 19.05 -12.22 -19.76
N ASN A 544 20.18 -11.64 -19.37
CA ASN A 544 21.16 -11.05 -20.29
C ASN A 544 21.82 -12.07 -21.25
N ASP A 545 21.82 -13.34 -20.89
CA ASP A 545 22.21 -14.46 -21.76
C ASP A 545 21.10 -14.91 -22.73
N LYS A 546 20.01 -14.14 -22.81
CA LYS A 546 18.80 -14.37 -23.63
C LYS A 546 17.95 -15.56 -23.16
N SER A 547 18.24 -16.18 -22.02
CA SER A 547 17.42 -17.27 -21.51
C SER A 547 16.08 -16.76 -20.92
N PRO A 548 14.94 -17.37 -21.30
CA PRO A 548 13.64 -17.01 -20.74
C PRO A 548 13.48 -17.50 -19.30
N TYR A 549 12.65 -16.83 -18.52
CA TYR A 549 12.15 -17.25 -17.20
C TYR A 549 10.69 -16.83 -17.00
N ILE A 550 9.95 -17.61 -16.22
CA ILE A 550 8.59 -17.26 -15.78
C ILE A 550 8.59 -17.11 -14.25
N ILE A 551 7.96 -16.04 -13.76
CA ILE A 551 7.84 -15.69 -12.34
C ILE A 551 6.37 -15.53 -11.93
N ASP A 552 6.11 -15.34 -10.62
CA ASP A 552 4.75 -15.13 -10.07
C ASP A 552 3.80 -16.32 -10.33
N TRP A 553 4.29 -17.53 -10.01
CA TRP A 553 3.60 -18.82 -10.17
C TRP A 553 2.43 -19.02 -9.20
N GLY A 554 1.44 -18.12 -9.24
CA GLY A 554 0.30 -18.11 -8.34
C GLY A 554 -0.84 -19.06 -8.75
N TYR A 555 -1.11 -20.05 -7.88
CA TYR A 555 -2.33 -20.87 -7.76
C TYR A 555 -3.13 -21.26 -9.00
N GLY A 556 -2.54 -22.05 -9.90
CA GLY A 556 -3.33 -22.96 -10.73
C GLY A 556 -3.11 -24.39 -10.28
N ARG A 557 -3.85 -24.88 -9.28
CA ARG A 557 -3.84 -26.30 -8.89
C ARG A 557 -5.14 -26.96 -9.35
N LEU A 558 -5.05 -27.99 -10.19
CA LEU A 558 -6.10 -29.00 -10.27
C LEU A 558 -5.94 -29.97 -9.09
N CYS A 559 -7.09 -30.41 -8.56
CA CYS A 559 -7.25 -31.09 -7.27
C CYS A 559 -6.32 -32.31 -7.08
#